data_AF-A0AAT9LGC6-F1
#
_entry.id   AF-A0AAT9LGC6-F1
#
_cell.length_a   1.000
_cell.length_b   1.000
_cell.length_c   1.000
_cell.angle_alpha   90.00
_cell.angle_beta   90.00
_cell.angle_gamma   90.00
#
_symmetry.space_group_name_H-M   'P 1'
#
loop_
_entity.id
_entity.type
_entity.pdbx_description
1 polymer ?
#
loop_
_entity_poly.entity_id
_entity_poly.type
_entity_poly.pdbx_seq_one_letter_code
_entity_poly.pdbx_strand_id
1 'polypeptide(L)'
;MVDPSVVKRKVKKMLEYLNELESMRDISLEDYLKDFRNKRIVERLIQLIVDVAVDINTHIIVDAGRPAPDDAYSSFVEVGKMGVLREEWPWQSPRPRVNGTLSSMNMKI
;
A
#
# COMPACT_ATOMS: atom_id res chain seq x y z
N MET A 1 -11.79 17.41 -12.93
CA MET A 1 -11.95 18.16 -11.67
C MET A 1 -12.22 17.11 -10.63
N VAL A 2 -11.36 16.99 -9.61
CA VAL A 2 -11.49 15.98 -8.55
C VAL A 2 -12.91 16.01 -8.02
N ASP A 3 -13.66 14.92 -8.21
CA ASP A 3 -15.00 14.80 -7.65
C ASP A 3 -14.84 14.40 -6.17
N PRO A 4 -15.10 15.32 -5.22
CA PRO A 4 -14.89 15.01 -3.81
C PRO A 4 -15.79 13.86 -3.33
N SER A 5 -16.89 13.58 -4.02
CA SER A 5 -17.78 12.46 -3.69
C SER A 5 -17.14 11.10 -4.00
N VAL A 6 -16.33 11.00 -5.05
CA VAL A 6 -15.59 9.78 -5.44
C VAL A 6 -14.52 9.48 -4.40
N VAL A 7 -13.72 10.49 -4.04
CA VAL A 7 -12.68 10.34 -3.00
C VAL A 7 -13.30 10.00 -1.66
N LYS A 8 -14.37 10.69 -1.23
CA LYS A 8 -15.07 10.40 0.03
C LYS A 8 -15.59 8.97 0.09
N ARG A 9 -16.16 8.45 -1.01
CA ARG A 9 -16.63 7.07 -1.08
C ARG A 9 -15.48 6.07 -0.94
N LYS A 10 -14.34 6.33 -1.58
CA LYS A 10 -13.14 5.48 -1.47
C LYS A 10 -12.56 5.51 -0.06
N VAL A 11 -12.44 6.70 0.56
CA VAL A 11 -12.00 6.84 1.95
C VAL A 11 -12.92 6.10 2.92
N LYS A 12 -14.24 6.23 2.76
CA LYS A 12 -15.20 5.45 3.56
C LYS A 12 -14.95 3.95 3.43
N LYS A 13 -14.71 3.46 2.20
CA LYS A 13 -14.44 2.05 1.97
C LYS A 13 -13.13 1.58 2.59
N MET A 14 -12.08 2.40 2.54
CA MET A 14 -10.81 2.14 3.22
C MET A 14 -10.99 2.04 4.74
N LEU A 15 -11.80 2.92 5.33
CA LEU A 15 -12.11 2.88 6.77
C LEU A 15 -12.86 1.59 7.16
N GLU A 16 -13.79 1.11 6.32
CA GLU A 16 -14.44 -0.20 6.54
C GLU A 16 -13.41 -1.32 6.61
N TYR A 17 -12.46 -1.38 5.68
CA TYR A 17 -11.40 -2.39 5.68
C TYR A 17 -10.43 -2.26 6.87
N LEU A 18 -10.09 -1.03 7.27
CA LEU A 18 -9.25 -0.78 8.44
C LEU A 18 -9.94 -1.24 9.72
N ASN A 19 -11.25 -1.00 9.87
CA ASN A 19 -12.02 -1.46 11.03
C ASN A 19 -12.10 -3.00 11.08
N GLU A 20 -12.28 -3.66 9.92
CA GLU A 20 -12.22 -5.12 9.83
C GLU A 20 -10.83 -5.63 10.24
N LEU A 21 -9.75 -4.99 9.79
CA LEU A 21 -8.38 -5.37 10.13
C LEU A 21 -8.08 -5.13 11.61
N GLU A 22 -8.58 -4.04 12.19
CA GLU A 22 -8.44 -3.72 13.62
C GLU A 22 -9.09 -4.79 14.50
N SER A 23 -10.23 -5.35 14.08
CA SER A 23 -10.89 -6.45 14.82
C SER A 23 -10.02 -7.72 14.93
N MET A 24 -8.99 -7.83 14.10
CA MET A 24 -8.05 -8.95 14.06
C MET A 24 -6.71 -8.65 14.75
N ARG A 25 -6.56 -7.47 15.35
CA ARG A 25 -5.28 -7.00 15.93
C ARG A 25 -4.73 -7.93 17.02
N ASP A 26 -5.61 -8.56 17.79
CA ASP A 26 -5.22 -9.34 18.96
C ASP A 26 -4.98 -10.84 18.64
N ILE A 27 -5.00 -11.22 17.35
CA ILE A 27 -4.63 -12.57 16.92
C ILE A 27 -3.14 -12.81 17.19
N SER A 28 -2.83 -13.91 17.89
CA SER A 28 -1.45 -14.30 18.14
C SER A 28 -0.74 -14.72 16.84
N LEU A 29 0.59 -14.58 16.77
CA LEU A 29 1.36 -15.07 15.62
C LEU A 29 1.14 -16.58 15.39
N GLU A 30 1.00 -17.34 16.46
CA GLU A 30 0.76 -18.79 16.39
C GLU A 30 -0.60 -19.09 15.75
N ASP A 31 -1.67 -18.40 16.17
CA ASP A 31 -3.01 -18.56 15.59
C ASP A 31 -3.07 -18.06 14.14
N TYR A 32 -2.36 -16.97 13.83
CA TYR A 32 -2.21 -16.46 12.48
C TYR A 32 -1.55 -17.48 11.54
N LEU A 33 -0.50 -18.17 12.00
CA LEU A 33 0.22 -19.17 11.20
C LEU A 33 -0.54 -20.49 11.08
N LYS A 34 -1.36 -20.85 12.07
CA LYS A 34 -2.12 -22.10 12.09
C LYS A 34 -3.44 -22.04 11.32
N ASP A 35 -4.14 -20.91 11.32
CA ASP A 35 -5.40 -20.76 10.60
C ASP A 35 -5.24 -20.00 9.27
N PHE A 36 -5.29 -20.75 8.16
CA PHE A 36 -5.22 -20.19 6.82
C PHE A 36 -6.33 -19.17 6.53
N ARG A 37 -7.47 -19.22 7.24
CA ARG A 37 -8.57 -18.26 7.08
C ARG A 37 -8.16 -16.91 7.64
N ASN A 38 -7.65 -16.87 8.86
CA ASN A 38 -7.15 -15.65 9.49
C ASN A 38 -6.08 -14.98 8.61
N LYS A 39 -5.11 -15.78 8.15
CA LYS A 39 -4.07 -15.32 7.22
C LYS A 39 -4.65 -14.71 5.94
N ARG A 40 -5.56 -15.42 5.26
CA ARG A 40 -6.17 -14.92 4.01
C ARG A 40 -6.98 -13.66 4.21
N ILE A 41 -7.71 -13.53 5.33
CA ILE A 41 -8.50 -12.33 5.61
C ILE A 41 -7.57 -11.14 5.82
N VAL A 42 -6.54 -11.27 6.66
CA VAL A 42 -5.55 -10.20 6.90
C VAL A 42 -4.85 -9.79 5.61
N GLU A 43 -4.35 -10.75 4.82
CA GLU A 43 -3.68 -10.48 3.54
C GLU A 43 -4.62 -9.76 2.56
N ARG A 44 -5.90 -10.17 2.49
CA ARG A 44 -6.89 -9.55 1.62
C ARG A 44 -7.22 -8.12 2.06
N LEU A 45 -7.37 -7.89 3.36
CA LEU A 45 -7.65 -6.56 3.91
C LEU A 45 -6.50 -5.60 3.60
N ILE A 46 -5.25 -6.02 3.80
CA ILE A 46 -4.07 -5.22 3.46
C ILE A 46 -4.04 -4.90 1.95
N GLN A 47 -4.25 -5.91 1.09
CA GLN A 47 -4.31 -5.68 -0.36
C GLN A 47 -5.39 -4.65 -0.73
N LEU A 48 -6.60 -4.79 -0.18
CA LEU A 48 -7.71 -3.88 -0.44
C LEU A 48 -7.43 -2.45 0.03
N ILE A 49 -6.81 -2.27 1.19
CA ILE A 49 -6.43 -0.94 1.70
C ILE A 49 -5.44 -0.27 0.74
N VAL A 50 -4.43 -1.01 0.27
CA VAL A 50 -3.44 -0.50 -0.68
C VAL A 50 -4.08 -0.16 -2.03
N ASP A 51 -4.93 -1.05 -2.56
CA ASP A 51 -5.62 -0.81 -3.84
C ASP A 51 -6.48 0.45 -3.78
N VAL A 52 -7.25 0.67 -2.71
CA VAL A 52 -8.07 1.87 -2.54
C VAL A 52 -7.21 3.13 -2.42
N ALA A 53 -6.05 3.05 -1.77
CA ALA A 53 -5.12 4.17 -1.71
C ALA A 53 -4.55 4.52 -3.09
N VAL A 54 -4.15 3.52 -3.88
CA VAL A 54 -3.65 3.71 -5.25
C VAL A 54 -4.72 4.30 -6.15
N ASP A 55 -5.97 3.85 -6.01
CA ASP A 55 -7.12 4.41 -6.73
C ASP A 55 -7.35 5.90 -6.41
N ILE A 56 -7.26 6.28 -5.13
CA ILE A 56 -7.38 7.67 -4.69
C ILE A 56 -6.24 8.50 -5.29
N ASN A 57 -5.00 8.00 -5.19
CA ASN A 57 -3.83 8.67 -5.73
C ASN A 57 -3.98 8.90 -7.24
N THR A 58 -4.35 7.85 -7.98
CA THR A 58 -4.53 7.89 -9.44
C THR A 58 -5.59 8.90 -9.83
N HIS A 59 -6.73 8.93 -9.13
CA HIS A 59 -7.78 9.91 -9.37
C HIS A 59 -7.25 11.35 -9.20
N ILE A 60 -6.55 11.63 -8.09
CA ILE A 60 -5.96 12.94 -7.80
C ILE A 60 -4.93 13.35 -8.87
N ILE A 61 -4.03 12.44 -9.26
CA ILE A 61 -2.97 12.67 -10.24
C ILE A 61 -3.57 13.01 -11.61
N VAL A 62 -4.50 12.17 -12.10
CA VAL A 62 -5.10 12.33 -13.43
C VAL A 62 -5.97 13.59 -13.48
N ASP A 63 -6.72 13.90 -12.43
CA ASP A 63 -7.50 15.15 -12.36
C ASP A 63 -6.64 16.41 -12.30
N ALA A 64 -5.39 16.30 -11.84
CA ALA A 64 -4.40 17.38 -11.91
C ALA A 64 -3.74 17.50 -13.30
N GLY A 65 -4.19 16.74 -14.30
CA GLY A 65 -3.66 16.76 -15.66
C GLY A 65 -2.32 16.04 -15.83
N ARG A 66 -1.91 15.22 -14.85
CA ARG A 66 -0.68 14.43 -14.91
C ARG A 66 -0.95 13.03 -15.47
N PRO A 67 0.07 12.37 -16.04
CA PRO A 67 -0.03 10.97 -16.46
C PRO A 67 -0.42 10.07 -15.28
N ALA A 68 -1.20 9.02 -15.55
CA ALA A 68 -1.49 8.00 -14.56
C ALA A 68 -0.18 7.31 -14.10
N PRO A 69 -0.06 6.94 -12.82
CA PRO A 69 1.11 6.23 -12.31
C PRO A 69 1.21 4.83 -12.93
N ASP A 70 2.44 4.38 -13.18
CA ASP A 70 2.71 3.06 -13.77
C ASP A 70 2.50 1.91 -12.77
N ASP A 71 2.65 2.20 -11.48
CA ASP A 71 2.53 1.22 -10.40
C ASP A 71 2.10 1.86 -9.08
N ALA A 72 1.82 1.02 -8.08
CA ALA A 72 1.42 1.48 -6.76
C ALA A 72 2.45 2.44 -6.15
N TYR A 73 3.75 2.15 -6.29
CA TYR A 73 4.83 2.96 -5.71
C TYR A 73 4.86 4.38 -6.28
N SER A 74 4.85 4.50 -7.61
CA SER A 74 4.82 5.78 -8.32
C SER A 74 3.58 6.59 -7.98
N SER A 75 2.43 5.94 -7.71
CA SER A 75 1.23 6.65 -7.26
C SER A 75 1.45 7.44 -5.97
N PHE A 76 2.13 6.86 -4.97
CA PHE A 76 2.42 7.53 -3.69
C PHE A 76 3.48 8.62 -3.84
N VAL A 77 4.50 8.38 -4.67
CA VAL A 77 5.55 9.37 -4.94
C VAL A 77 4.97 10.62 -5.60
N GLU A 78 4.09 10.45 -6.59
CA GLU A 78 3.51 11.59 -7.31
C GLU A 78 2.58 12.43 -6.42
N VAL A 79 1.72 11.82 -5.61
CA VAL A 79 0.88 12.60 -4.67
C VAL A 79 1.71 13.28 -3.57
N GLY A 80 2.85 12.68 -3.18
CA GLY A 80 3.83 13.31 -2.28
C GLY A 80 4.45 14.57 -2.90
N LYS A 81 4.91 14.48 -4.17
CA LYS A 81 5.41 15.65 -4.92
C LYS A 81 4.35 16.73 -5.13
N MET A 82 3.07 16.36 -5.14
CA MET A 82 1.94 17.29 -5.24
C MET A 82 1.57 17.93 -3.89
N GLY A 83 2.21 17.55 -2.79
CA GLY A 83 1.92 18.06 -1.44
C GLY A 83 0.58 17.58 -0.86
N VAL A 84 0.00 16.52 -1.43
CA VAL A 84 -1.26 15.92 -0.96
C VAL A 84 -1.02 15.10 0.30
N LEU A 85 0.11 14.40 0.37
CA LEU A 85 0.61 13.76 1.58
C LEU A 85 1.71 14.64 2.18
N ARG A 86 1.77 14.73 3.50
CA ARG A 86 2.82 15.49 4.20
C ARG A 86 4.19 14.88 3.93
N GLU A 87 5.20 15.74 3.85
CA GLU A 87 6.59 15.41 3.49
C GLU A 87 7.28 14.47 4.52
N GLU A 88 6.69 14.30 5.69
CA GLU A 88 7.12 13.39 6.76
C GLU A 88 6.82 11.90 6.46
N TRP A 89 6.38 11.55 5.24
CA TRP A 89 6.31 10.16 4.78
C TRP A 89 7.73 9.56 4.62
N PRO A 90 8.16 8.61 5.48
CA PRO A 90 9.57 8.29 5.65
C PRO A 90 10.15 7.35 4.58
N TRP A 91 9.42 7.03 3.51
CA TRP A 91 9.87 6.06 2.52
C TRP A 91 10.79 6.68 1.45
N GLN A 92 12.01 7.03 1.86
CA GLN A 92 13.17 7.20 0.98
C GLN A 92 14.09 5.98 1.09
N SER A 93 13.64 4.82 0.62
CA SER A 93 14.56 3.73 0.30
C SER A 93 14.59 3.53 -1.21
N PRO A 94 15.70 3.88 -1.90
CA PRO A 94 15.93 3.42 -3.26
C PRO A 94 15.86 1.89 -3.24
N ARG A 95 15.10 1.27 -4.14
CA ARG A 95 15.16 -0.19 -4.29
C ARG A 95 16.63 -0.57 -4.47
N PRO A 96 17.20 -1.53 -3.73
CA PRO A 96 18.40 -2.19 -4.18
C PRO A 96 18.02 -2.83 -5.52
N ARG A 97 18.63 -2.39 -6.63
CA ARG A 97 18.63 -3.19 -7.84
C ARG A 97 19.31 -4.49 -7.47
N VAL A 98 18.53 -5.55 -7.29
CA VAL A 98 19.06 -6.91 -7.15
C VAL A 98 19.65 -7.26 -8.52
N ASN A 99 20.87 -6.81 -8.77
CA ASN A 99 21.68 -7.34 -9.85
C ASN A 99 22.09 -8.73 -9.40
N GLY A 100 21.40 -9.75 -9.92
CA GLY A 100 21.76 -11.14 -9.72
C GLY A 100 23.17 -11.39 -10.24
N THR A 101 24.13 -11.43 -9.34
CA THR A 101 25.26 -12.36 -9.41
C THR A 101 25.31 -13.08 -8.08
N LEU A 102 24.60 -14.20 -8.01
CA LEU A 102 24.87 -15.24 -7.02
C LEU A 102 26.25 -15.82 -7.34
N SER A 103 27.29 -15.19 -6.82
CA SER A 103 28.59 -15.83 -6.67
C SER A 103 29.30 -15.21 -5.49
N SER A 104 29.84 -16.08 -4.63
CA SER A 104 30.56 -15.81 -3.38
C SER A 104 29.72 -15.46 -2.15
N MET A 105 29.11 -16.48 -1.56
CA MET A 105 29.17 -16.62 -0.11
C MET A 105 29.33 -18.09 0.25
N ASN A 106 30.60 -18.50 0.31
CA ASN A 106 31.02 -19.69 1.04
C ASN A 106 30.74 -19.43 2.52
N MET A 107 29.68 -20.02 3.06
CA MET A 107 29.56 -20.22 4.49
C MET A 107 30.11 -21.62 4.79
N LYS A 108 31.36 -21.66 5.25
CA LYS A 108 31.88 -22.86 5.92
C LYS A 108 31.14 -23.00 7.24
N ILE A 109 30.54 -24.18 7.43
CA ILE A 109 30.14 -24.73 8.72
C ILE A 109 31.40 -25.06 9.53
#